data_AF-A0A2V4I4M1-F1
#
_entry.id   AF-A0A2V4I4M1-F1
#
_cell.length_a   1.000
_cell.length_b   1.000
_cell.length_c   1.000
_cell.angle_alpha   90.00
_cell.angle_beta   90.00
_cell.angle_gamma   90.00
#
_symmetry.space_group_name_H-M   'P 1'
#
loop_
_entity.id
_entity.type
_entity.pdbx_description
1 polymer ?
#
loop_
_entity_poly.entity_id
_entity_poly.type
_entity_poly.pdbx_seq_one_letter_code
_entity_poly.pdbx_strand_id
1 'polypeptide(L)'
;MNHVRQIRKGAGISQASLRRKLDWNQSRLANYEAGRRAPGLEEARQIVSALNQLGATCALDDVFPVSAGGLTPSGADSDLASLVRVDGQNT
;
A
#
# COMPACT_ATOMS: atom_id res chain seq x y z
N MET A 1 3.43 1.29 -7.21
CA MET A 1 2.28 2.21 -7.42
C MET A 1 1.86 2.75 -6.06
N ASN A 2 1.39 4.00 -5.93
CA ASN A 2 0.86 4.54 -4.67
C ASN A 2 -0.53 5.13 -4.88
N HIS A 3 -1.30 5.26 -3.80
CA HIS A 3 -2.69 5.71 -3.81
C HIS A 3 -2.90 7.08 -3.17
N VAL A 4 -1.83 7.87 -2.94
CA VAL A 4 -1.87 9.17 -2.26
C VAL A 4 -2.94 10.08 -2.89
N ARG A 5 -2.90 10.23 -4.22
CA ARG A 5 -3.85 11.09 -4.95
C ARG A 5 -5.29 10.60 -4.83
N GLN A 6 -5.51 9.29 -4.86
CA GLN A 6 -6.82 8.68 -4.81
C GLN A 6 -7.45 8.88 -3.42
N ILE A 7 -6.72 8.54 -2.37
CA ILE A 7 -7.16 8.68 -0.97
C ILE A 7 -7.44 10.15 -0.66
N ARG A 8 -6.52 11.04 -1.03
CA ARG A 8 -6.67 12.49 -0.84
C ARG A 8 -7.96 13.00 -1.49
N LYS A 9 -8.22 12.63 -2.75
CA LYS A 9 -9.44 13.04 -3.48
C LYS A 9 -10.70 12.44 -2.86
N GLY A 10 -10.67 11.17 -2.46
CA GLY A 10 -11.80 10.50 -1.81
C GLY A 10 -12.21 11.17 -0.50
N ALA A 11 -11.25 11.72 0.24
CA ALA A 11 -11.49 12.48 1.48
C ALA A 11 -11.76 13.99 1.25
N GLY A 12 -11.89 14.46 0.00
CA GLY A 12 -12.09 15.88 -0.30
C GLY A 12 -10.90 16.79 0.02
N ILE A 13 -9.70 16.22 0.24
CA ILE A 13 -8.49 16.98 0.59
C ILE A 13 -7.87 17.56 -0.69
N SER A 14 -7.48 18.82 -0.69
CA SER A 14 -6.76 19.43 -1.84
C SER A 14 -5.26 19.10 -1.82
N GLN A 15 -4.61 19.05 -2.99
CA GLN A 15 -3.14 18.84 -3.06
C GLN A 15 -2.39 19.96 -2.31
N ALA A 16 -2.94 21.19 -2.36
CA ALA A 16 -2.41 22.33 -1.65
C ALA A 16 -2.52 22.17 -0.13
N SER A 17 -3.59 21.56 0.38
CA SER A 17 -3.76 21.30 1.82
C SER A 17 -2.76 20.25 2.30
N LEU A 18 -2.61 19.15 1.56
CA LEU A 18 -1.67 18.09 1.92
C LEU A 18 -0.21 18.58 1.91
N ARG A 19 0.24 19.27 0.84
CA ARG A 19 1.62 19.77 0.80
C ARG A 19 1.90 20.79 1.91
N ARG A 20 0.93 21.64 2.27
CA ARG A 20 1.07 22.61 3.36
C ARG A 20 1.18 21.90 4.70
N LYS A 21 0.41 20.84 4.91
CA LYS A 21 0.47 20.03 6.13
C LYS A 21 1.82 19.32 6.30
N LEU A 22 2.45 18.96 5.18
CA LEU A 22 3.77 18.30 5.15
C LEU A 22 4.95 19.27 5.13
N ASP A 23 4.70 20.59 5.04
CA ASP A 23 5.70 21.61 4.75
C ASP A 23 6.56 21.30 3.50
N TRP A 24 5.90 20.81 2.44
CA TRP A 24 6.54 20.47 1.17
C TRP A 24 6.16 21.45 0.06
N ASN A 25 7.08 21.62 -0.89
CA ASN A 25 6.76 22.28 -2.14
C ASN A 25 5.80 21.41 -2.98
N GLN A 26 5.11 22.06 -3.93
CA GLN A 26 4.12 21.38 -4.77
C GLN A 26 4.75 20.29 -5.65
N SER A 27 5.93 20.54 -6.23
CA SER A 27 6.60 19.60 -7.12
C SER A 27 6.98 18.28 -6.42
N ARG A 28 7.38 18.32 -5.14
CA ARG A 28 7.69 17.11 -4.36
C ARG A 28 6.46 16.22 -4.24
N LEU A 29 5.33 16.76 -3.79
CA LEU A 29 4.10 15.98 -3.65
C LEU A 29 3.57 15.50 -5.01
N ALA A 30 3.62 16.35 -6.05
CA ALA A 30 3.18 15.98 -7.38
C ALA A 30 4.03 14.82 -7.97
N ASN A 31 5.34 14.83 -7.74
CA ASN A 31 6.22 13.73 -8.17
C ASN A 31 5.86 12.41 -7.49
N TYR A 32 5.51 12.43 -6.20
CA TYR A 32 5.03 11.24 -5.51
C TYR A 32 3.66 10.80 -6.02
N GLU A 33 2.67 11.69 -6.11
CA GLU A 33 1.32 11.37 -6.62
C GLU A 33 1.35 10.83 -8.06
N ALA A 34 2.32 11.25 -8.88
CA ALA A 34 2.50 10.77 -10.25
C ALA A 34 3.40 9.54 -10.37
N GLY A 35 3.96 9.03 -9.26
CA GLY A 35 4.89 7.90 -9.25
C GLY A 35 6.24 8.18 -9.92
N ARG A 36 6.58 9.45 -10.18
CA ARG A 36 7.88 9.86 -10.77
C ARG A 36 9.03 9.71 -9.79
N ARG A 37 8.73 9.79 -8.49
CA ARG A 37 9.63 9.45 -7.40
C ARG A 37 8.92 8.51 -6.44
N ALA A 38 9.69 7.60 -5.82
CA ALA A 38 9.20 6.80 -4.71
C ALA A 38 9.49 7.54 -3.39
N PRO A 39 8.51 7.68 -2.48
CA PRO A 39 8.79 8.12 -1.12
C PRO A 39 9.56 7.04 -0.35
N GLY A 40 10.46 7.44 0.54
CA GLY A 40 11.04 6.54 1.52
C GLY A 40 10.04 6.21 2.62
N LEU A 41 10.44 5.37 3.58
CA LEU A 41 9.58 4.96 4.70
C LEU A 41 9.15 6.16 5.54
N GLU A 42 10.05 7.11 5.79
CA GLU A 42 9.74 8.31 6.57
C GLU A 42 8.73 9.19 5.84
N GLU A 43 8.94 9.48 4.56
CA GLU A 43 7.95 10.23 3.76
C GLU A 43 6.60 9.51 3.70
N ALA A 44 6.61 8.18 3.59
CA ALA A 44 5.38 7.39 3.57
C ALA A 44 4.60 7.56 4.89
N ARG A 45 5.27 7.48 6.05
CA ARG A 45 4.66 7.72 7.36
C ARG A 45 4.13 9.15 7.50
N GLN A 46 4.90 10.14 7.04
CA GLN A 46 4.49 11.55 7.04
C GLN A 46 3.23 11.76 6.20
N ILE A 47 3.17 11.17 5.01
CA ILE A 47 2.01 11.26 4.11
C ILE A 47 0.76 10.65 4.76
N VAL A 48 0.86 9.44 5.32
CA VAL A 48 -0.27 8.77 6.00
C VAL A 48 -0.77 9.61 7.18
N SER A 49 0.16 10.08 8.03
CA SER A 49 -0.17 10.92 9.18
C SER A 49 -0.85 12.23 8.78
N ALA A 50 -0.33 12.91 7.76
CA ALA A 50 -0.91 14.15 7.25
C ALA A 50 -2.30 13.94 6.63
N LEU A 51 -2.52 12.85 5.89
CA LEU A 51 -3.83 12.49 5.34
C LEU A 51 -4.85 12.28 6.46
N ASN A 52 -4.51 11.49 7.48
CA ASN A 52 -5.41 11.22 8.60
C ASN A 52 -5.72 12.49 9.41
N GLN A 53 -4.72 13.35 9.63
CA GLN A 53 -4.91 14.65 10.29
C GLN A 53 -5.78 15.63 9.48
N LEU A 54 -5.90 15.42 8.17
CA LEU A 54 -6.75 16.22 7.27
C LEU A 54 -8.13 15.59 7.04
N GLY A 55 -8.45 14.48 7.71
CA GLY A 55 -9.77 13.85 7.69
C GLY A 55 -9.89 12.59 6.82
N ALA A 56 -8.79 12.07 6.27
CA ALA A 56 -8.81 10.73 5.69
C ALA A 56 -8.80 9.65 6.79
N THR A 57 -9.16 8.42 6.42
CA THR A 57 -8.96 7.22 7.25
C THR A 57 -8.21 6.21 6.41
N CYS A 58 -6.90 6.12 6.62
CA CYS A 58 -6.02 5.23 5.86
C CYS A 58 -4.82 4.75 6.68
N ALA A 59 -4.35 3.55 6.38
CA ALA A 59 -3.13 2.95 6.87
C ALA A 59 -2.02 3.03 5.81
N LEU A 60 -0.80 2.61 6.20
CA LEU A 60 0.35 2.59 5.30
C LEU A 60 0.08 1.73 4.05
N ASP A 61 -0.52 0.56 4.23
CA ASP A 61 -0.81 -0.38 3.14
C ASP A 61 -1.92 0.10 2.20
N ASP A 62 -2.82 0.96 2.67
CA ASP A 62 -3.83 1.59 1.80
C ASP A 62 -3.17 2.58 0.83
N VAL A 63 -2.20 3.35 1.35
CA VAL A 63 -1.50 4.41 0.59
C VAL A 63 -0.37 3.83 -0.27
N PHE A 64 0.34 2.83 0.24
CA PHE A 64 1.52 2.21 -0.36
C PHE A 64 1.39 0.68 -0.31
N PRO A 65 0.49 0.08 -1.09
CA PRO A 65 0.27 -1.36 -1.05
C PRO A 65 1.54 -2.12 -1.48
N VAL A 66 1.84 -3.19 -0.76
CA VAL A 66 2.83 -4.17 -1.20
C VAL A 66 2.38 -4.73 -2.55
N SER A 67 3.17 -4.51 -3.60
CA SER A 67 2.95 -5.22 -4.85
C SER A 67 3.27 -6.69 -4.56
N ALA A 68 2.34 -7.60 -4.82
CA ALA A 68 2.42 -9.03 -4.53
C ALA A 68 3.61 -9.79 -5.18
N GLY A 69 4.60 -9.09 -5.74
CA GLY A 69 5.83 -9.65 -6.31
C GLY A 69 7.05 -9.65 -5.38
N GLY A 70 6.94 -9.16 -4.14
CA GLY A 70 8.09 -9.08 -3.20
C GLY A 70 8.13 -10.15 -2.10
N LEU A 71 6.99 -10.81 -1.83
CA LEU A 71 6.90 -11.98 -0.95
C LEU A 71 6.02 -13.02 -1.65
N THR A 72 6.59 -13.70 -2.64
CA THR A 72 6.25 -15.12 -2.73
C THR A 72 6.98 -15.77 -1.56
N PRO A 73 6.31 -16.52 -0.67
CA PRO A 73 7.01 -17.55 0.07
C PRO A 73 7.56 -18.52 -0.99
N SER A 74 8.83 -18.33 -1.35
CA SER A 74 9.61 -19.33 -2.07
C SER A 74 9.65 -20.58 -1.18
N GLY A 75 8.67 -21.46 -1.32
CA GLY A 75 8.60 -22.75 -0.64
C GLY A 75 7.58 -22.86 0.50
N ALA A 76 6.30 -22.60 0.23
CA ALA A 76 5.22 -23.19 1.04
C ALA A 76 4.45 -24.18 0.15
N ASP A 77 4.89 -25.45 0.24
CA ASP A 77 4.28 -26.70 -0.20
C ASP A 77 3.01 -26.62 -1.05
N SER A 78 3.18 -26.84 -2.35
CA SER A 78 2.13 -27.29 -3.26
C SER A 78 1.70 -28.75 -3.04
N ASP A 79 2.20 -29.45 -2.01
CA ASP A 79 2.20 -30.92 -1.97
C ASP A 79 1.74 -31.55 -0.64
N LEU A 80 0.65 -31.04 -0.04
CA LEU A 80 -0.07 -31.74 1.03
C LEU A 80 -1.53 -32.08 0.72
N ALA A 81 -1.99 -31.88 -0.52
CA ALA A 81 -3.36 -32.23 -0.94
C ALA A 81 -3.49 -33.58 -1.68
N SER A 82 -2.44 -34.41 -1.73
CA SER A 82 -2.45 -35.64 -2.55
C SER A 82 -2.20 -36.97 -1.80
N LEU A 83 -2.07 -36.98 -0.47
CA LEU A 83 -1.84 -38.23 0.28
C LEU A 83 -2.94 -38.57 1.29
N VAL A 84 -4.18 -38.67 0.79
CA VAL A 84 -5.19 -39.55 1.40
C VAL A 84 -5.81 -40.39 0.29
N ARG A 85 -5.05 -41.36 -0.21
CA ARG A 85 -5.65 -42.55 -0.82
C ARG A 85 -5.96 -43.51 0.32
N VAL A 86 -7.22 -43.53 0.71
CA VAL A 86 -7.80 -44.65 1.47
C VAL A 86 -7.85 -45.83 0.50
N ASP A 87 -6.82 -46.65 0.48
CA ASP A 87 -6.95 -48.02 -0.04
C ASP A 87 -7.62 -48.86 1.04
N GLY A 88 -8.94 -48.72 1.12
CA GLY A 88 -9.81 -49.72 1.74
C GLY A 88 -9.83 -50.95 0.83
N GLN A 89 -8.91 -51.88 1.07
CA GLN A 89 -8.95 -53.21 0.47
C GLN A 89 -10.18 -53.94 1.02
N ASN A 90 -11.15 -54.09 0.13
CA ASN A 90 -12.25 -55.02 0.19
C ASN A 90 -11.71 -56.45 0.00
N THR A 91 -11.67 -57.25 1.07
CA THR A 91 -12.03 -58.68 1.15
C THR A 91 -11.99 -59.11 2.61
#